data_AF-A0A963HDT3-F1
#
_entry.id   AF-A0A963HDT3-F1
#
_cell.length_a   1.000
_cell.length_b   1.000
_cell.length_c   1.000
_cell.angle_alpha   90.00
_cell.angle_beta   90.00
_cell.angle_gamma   90.00
#
_symmetry.space_group_name_H-M   'P 1'
#
loop_
_entity.id
_entity.type
_entity.pdbx_description
1 polymer ?
#
loop_
_entity_poly.entity_id
_entity_poly.type
_entity_poly.pdbx_seq_one_letter_code
_entity_poly.pdbx_strand_id
1 'polypeptide(L)' 'ISLALVEDVAVGDYVIVHVGYALTRLDPQEAEKTLALFAELGQAALQEAAGTVA' A
#
# COMPACT_ATOMS: atom_id res chain seq x y z
N ILE A 1 -2.50 -8.04 12.27
CA ILE A 1 -1.64 -8.48 11.15
C ILE A 1 -0.59 -9.40 11.73
N SER A 2 -0.42 -10.60 11.16
CA SER A 2 0.56 -11.59 11.59
C SER A 2 1.85 -11.47 10.77
N LEU A 3 3.00 -11.48 11.42
CA LEU A 3 4.33 -11.45 10.79
C LEU A 3 4.99 -12.85 10.76
N ALA A 4 4.27 -13.91 11.13
CA ALA A 4 4.84 -15.24 11.33
C ALA A 4 5.51 -15.88 10.10
N LEU A 5 5.30 -15.32 8.91
CA LEU A 5 5.84 -15.83 7.64
C LEU A 5 7.04 -15.01 7.12
N VAL A 6 7.47 -13.98 7.87
CA VAL A 6 8.51 -13.04 7.45
C VAL A 6 9.45 -12.78 8.63
N GLU A 7 10.72 -13.13 8.47
CA GLU A 7 11.75 -12.95 9.50
C GLU A 7 12.36 -11.54 9.46
N ASP A 8 13.00 -11.13 10.55
CA ASP A 8 13.77 -9.88 10.68
C ASP A 8 13.03 -8.59 10.30
N VAL A 9 11.73 -8.51 10.59
CA VAL A 9 10.92 -7.29 10.38
C VAL A 9 11.16 -6.30 11.53
N ALA A 10 11.52 -5.07 11.19
CA ALA A 10 11.70 -3.97 12.12
C ALA A 10 10.68 -2.85 11.92
N VAL A 11 10.55 -1.96 12.91
CA VAL A 11 9.73 -0.75 12.77
C VAL A 11 10.32 0.12 11.66
N GLY A 12 9.47 0.49 10.70
CA GLY A 12 9.86 1.23 9.50
C GLY A 12 9.96 0.37 8.24
N ASP A 13 9.94 -0.97 8.36
CA ASP A 13 9.84 -1.86 7.20
C ASP A 13 8.43 -1.82 6.59
N TYR A 14 8.39 -1.91 5.27
CA TYR A 14 7.16 -2.12 4.51
C TYR A 14 6.97 -3.62 4.24
N VAL A 15 5.73 -4.10 4.33
CA VAL A 15 5.40 -5.50 4.05
C VAL A 15 4.15 -5.60 3.21
N ILE A 16 4.10 -6.62 2.33
CA ILE A 16 2.89 -6.97 1.60
C ILE A 16 2.00 -7.82 2.49
N VAL A 17 0.81 -7.31 2.81
CA VAL A 17 -0.18 -8.03 3.63
C VAL A 17 -1.21 -8.69 2.72
N HIS A 18 -1.45 -9.97 2.93
CA HIS A 18 -2.52 -10.72 2.29
C HIS A 18 -3.30 -11.49 3.35
N VAL A 19 -4.64 -11.32 3.36
CA VAL A 19 -5.56 -11.97 4.30
C VAL A 19 -5.10 -11.96 5.77
N GLY A 20 -4.48 -10.85 6.20
CA GLY A 20 -4.04 -10.63 7.58
C GLY A 20 -2.63 -11.14 7.91
N TYR A 21 -1.90 -11.71 6.94
CA TYR A 21 -0.51 -12.16 7.09
C TYR A 21 0.42 -11.33 6.20
N ALA A 22 1.60 -10.97 6.72
CA ALA A 22 2.69 -10.46 5.90
C ALA A 22 3.26 -11.62 5.07
N LEU A 23 3.42 -11.41 3.76
CA LEU A 23 3.98 -12.41 2.85
C LEU A 23 5.46 -12.15 2.55
N THR A 24 5.85 -10.87 2.43
CA THR A 24 7.22 -10.47 2.11
C THR A 24 7.49 -9.04 2.57
N ARG A 25 8.75 -8.74 2.86
CA ARG A 25 9.25 -7.36 3.01
C ARG A 25 9.33 -6.70 1.66
N LEU A 26 9.12 -5.38 1.66
CA LEU A 26 9.21 -4.51 0.49
C LEU A 26 10.25 -3.43 0.76
N ASP A 27 11.03 -3.10 -0.26
CA ASP A 27 11.97 -1.98 -0.21
C ASP A 27 11.21 -0.66 0.01
N PRO A 28 11.68 0.23 0.90
CA PRO A 28 11.01 1.49 1.18
C PRO A 28 10.79 2.37 -0.05
N GLN A 29 11.73 2.45 -1.00
CA GLN A 29 11.56 3.28 -2.19
C GLN A 29 10.47 2.73 -3.12
N GLU A 30 10.41 1.40 -3.24
CA GLU A 30 9.35 0.75 -4.03
C GLU A 30 7.99 0.89 -3.36
N ALA A 31 7.93 0.83 -2.03
CA ALA A 31 6.72 1.10 -1.26
C ALA A 31 6.23 2.53 -1.50
N GLU A 32 7.11 3.52 -1.42
CA GLU A 32 6.78 4.93 -1.66
C GLU A 32 6.25 5.17 -3.08
N LYS A 33 6.90 4.62 -4.10
CA LYS A 33 6.42 4.71 -5.50
C LYS A 33 5.03 4.11 -5.64
N THR A 34 4.82 2.93 -5.06
CA THR A 34 3.54 2.23 -5.11
C THR A 34 2.43 3.05 -4.43
N LEU A 35 2.72 3.63 -3.26
CA LEU A 35 1.79 4.49 -2.54
C LEU A 35 1.47 5.79 -3.29
N ALA A 36 2.46 6.40 -3.92
CA ALA A 36 2.26 7.59 -4.76
C ALA A 36 1.31 7.30 -5.92
N LEU A 37 1.53 6.19 -6.64
CA LEU A 37 0.63 5.74 -7.71
C LEU A 37 -0.79 5.49 -7.21
N PHE A 38 -0.95 4.82 -6.06
CA PHE A 38 -2.29 4.62 -5.48
C PHE A 38 -2.97 5.92 -5.07
N ALA A 39 -2.21 6.90 -4.56
CA ALA A 39 -2.75 8.21 -4.23
C ALA A 39 -3.25 8.96 -5.49
N GLU A 40 -2.49 8.91 -6.59
CA GLU A 40 -2.90 9.48 -7.88
C GLU A 40 -4.18 8.83 -8.42
N LEU A 41 -4.25 7.49 -8.39
CA LEU A 41 -5.44 6.74 -8.82
C LEU A 41 -6.67 7.07 -7.96
N GLY A 42 -6.48 7.18 -6.64
CA GLY A 42 -7.56 7.57 -5.72
C GLY A 42 -8.07 8.98 -5.99
N GLN A 43 -7.18 9.93 -6.27
CA GLN A 43 -7.57 11.30 -6.63
C GLN A 43 -8.33 11.35 -7.95
N ALA A 44 -7.89 10.60 -8.97
CA ALA A 44 -8.59 10.48 -10.24
C ALA A 44 -10.01 9.89 -10.05
N ALA A 45 -10.15 8.84 -9.25
CA ALA A 45 -11.44 8.24 -8.93
C ALA A 45 -12.39 9.22 -8.19
N LEU A 46 -11.85 10.03 -7.28
CA LEU A 46 -12.62 11.07 -6.58
C LEU A 46 -13.07 12.20 -7.51
N GLN A 47 -12.23 12.61 -8.48
CA GLN A 47 -12.60 13.63 -9.47
C GLN A 47 -13.70 13.14 -10.41
N GLU A 48 -13.66 11.87 -10.84
CA GLU A 48 -14.73 11.26 -11.64
C GLU A 48 -16.06 11.22 -10.87
N ALA A 49 -16.01 10.80 -9.59
CA ALA A 49 -17.19 10.79 -8.71
C ALA A 49 -17.73 12.21 -8.45
N ALA A 50 -16.87 13.22 -8.34
CA ALA A 50 -17.31 14.62 -8.16
C ALA A 50 -17.87 15.24 -9.45
N GLY A 51 -17.36 14.85 -10.62
CA GLY A 51 -17.81 15.34 -11.92
C GLY A 51 -19.15 14.77 -12.39
N THR A 52 -19.62 13.65 -11.83
CA THR A 52 -20.93 13.05 -12.11
C THR A 52 -22.09 13.65 -11.28
N VAL A 53 -21.78 14.56 -10.35
CA VAL A 53 -22.77 15.26 -9.51
C VAL A 53 -23.04 16.70 -9.99
N ALA A 54 -22.35 17.14 -11.05
CA ALA A 54 -22.57 18.44 -11.70
C ALA A 54 -23.48 18.31 -12.92
#